data_AF-A0A646FK00-F1
#
_entry.id   AF-A0A646FK00-F1
#
_cell.length_a   1.000
_cell.length_b   1.000
_cell.length_c   1.000
_cell.angle_alpha   90.00
_cell.angle_beta   90.00
_cell.angle_gamma   90.00
#
_symmetry.space_group_name_H-M   'P 1'
#
loop_
_entity.id
_entity.type
_entity.pdbx_description
1 polymer ?
#
loop_
_entity_poly.entity_id
_entity_poly.type
_entity_poly.pdbx_seq_one_letter_code
_entity_poly.pdbx_strand_id
1 'polypeptide(L)' 'MKQKLQQIASELEHINRDLRREEQVMSEELRDRQAKHLEGEAAINHYNEWMKAAGMEHLMTK' A
#
# COMPACT_ATOMS: atom_id res chain seq x y z
N MET A 1 31.54 12.50 3.85
CA MET A 1 31.07 11.36 3.02
C MET A 1 30.37 10.28 3.84
N LYS A 2 30.99 9.77 4.92
CA LYS A 2 30.40 8.71 5.78
C LYS A 2 28.99 9.04 6.31
N GLN A 3 28.77 10.26 6.81
CA GLN A 3 27.45 10.68 7.32
C GLN A 3 26.36 10.72 6.23
N LYS A 4 26.69 11.19 5.01
CA LYS A 4 25.73 11.22 3.89
C LYS A 4 25.32 9.82 3.44
N LEU A 5 26.27 8.87 3.42
CA LEU A 5 25.97 7.47 3.09
C LEU A 5 25.09 6.80 4.16
N GLN A 6 25.32 7.11 5.44
CA GLN A 6 24.47 6.63 6.53
C GLN A 6 23.04 7.17 6.42
N GLN A 7 22.90 8.46 6.10
CA GLN A 7 21.59 9.08 5.88
C GLN A 7 20.84 8.39 4.73
N ILE A 8 21.49 8.20 3.58
CA ILE A 8 20.90 7.51 2.41
C ILE A 8 20.48 6.09 2.79
N ALA A 9 21.30 5.35 3.54
CA ALA A 9 20.94 3.99 3.98
C ALA A 9 19.68 4.01 4.86
N SER A 10 19.58 4.93 5.82
CA SER A 10 18.40 5.06 6.68
C SER A 10 17.13 5.48 5.92
N GLU A 11 17.27 6.32 4.89
CA GLU A 11 16.17 6.70 4.01
C GLU A 11 15.69 5.50 3.18
N LEU A 12 16.61 4.72 2.61
CA LEU A 12 16.27 3.50 1.86
C LEU A 12 15.60 2.44 2.74
N GLU A 13 16.01 2.30 3.99
CA GLU A 13 15.37 1.40 4.95
C GLU A 13 13.93 1.84 5.27
N HIS A 14 13.66 3.13 5.41
CA HIS A 14 12.30 3.65 5.58
C HIS A 14 11.45 3.35 4.35
N ILE A 15 11.95 3.69 3.16
CA ILE A 15 11.24 3.43 1.90
C ILE A 15 10.90 1.93 1.76
N ASN A 16 11.85 1.04 2.10
CA ASN A 16 11.60 -0.41 2.04
C ASN A 16 10.51 -0.85 3.03
N ARG A 17 10.49 -0.30 4.25
CA ARG A 17 9.42 -0.59 5.22
C ARG A 17 8.06 -0.11 4.73
N ASP A 18 8.00 1.08 4.14
CA ASP A 18 6.76 1.65 3.63
C ASP A 18 6.23 0.82 2.45
N LEU A 19 7.09 0.47 1.49
CA LEU A 19 6.73 -0.39 0.36
C LEU A 19 6.20 -1.76 0.80
N ARG A 20 6.83 -2.39 1.79
CA ARG A 20 6.35 -3.68 2.32
C ARG A 20 4.99 -3.56 2.99
N ARG A 21 4.74 -2.45 3.69
CA ARG A 21 3.46 -2.18 4.33
C ARG A 21 2.37 -2.01 3.27
N GLU A 22 2.64 -1.24 2.22
CA GLU A 22 1.74 -1.05 1.09
C GLU A 22 1.42 -2.38 0.40
N GLU A 23 2.45 -3.17 0.08
CA GLU A 23 2.31 -4.50 -0.54
C GLU A 23 1.44 -5.43 0.31
N GLN A 24 1.63 -5.43 1.64
CA GLN A 24 0.83 -6.25 2.55
C GLN A 24 -0.65 -5.86 2.50
N VAL A 25 -0.97 -4.56 2.62
CA VAL A 25 -2.36 -4.07 2.61
C VAL A 25 -3.02 -4.39 1.28
N MET A 26 -2.34 -4.15 0.16
CA MET A 26 -2.88 -4.45 -1.17
C MET A 26 -3.10 -5.96 -1.38
N SER A 27 -2.20 -6.81 -0.86
CA SER A 27 -2.34 -8.27 -0.98
C SER A 27 -3.46 -8.83 -0.10
N GLU A 28 -3.72 -8.24 1.05
CA GLU A 28 -4.86 -8.58 1.91
C GLU A 28 -6.18 -8.11 1.30
N GLU A 29 -6.24 -6.88 0.79
CA GLU A 29 -7.40 -6.35 0.06
C GLU A 29 -7.75 -7.25 -1.13
N LEU A 30 -6.77 -7.59 -1.96
CA LEU A 30 -7.03 -8.37 -3.17
C LEU A 30 -7.65 -9.73 -2.84
N ARG A 31 -7.17 -10.38 -1.77
CA ARG A 31 -7.71 -11.66 -1.30
C ARG A 31 -9.15 -11.52 -0.81
N ASP A 32 -9.44 -10.48 -0.03
CA ASP A 32 -10.79 -10.20 0.47
C ASP A 32 -11.76 -9.85 -0.68
N ARG A 33 -11.32 -9.03 -1.64
CA ARG A 33 -12.08 -8.67 -2.83
C ARG A 33 -12.43 -9.89 -3.69
N GLN A 34 -11.45 -10.77 -3.92
CA GLN A 34 -11.65 -12.01 -4.67
C GLN A 34 -12.60 -12.97 -3.95
N ALA A 35 -12.48 -13.12 -2.63
CA ALA A 35 -13.38 -13.95 -1.83
C ALA A 35 -14.84 -13.45 -1.88
N LYS A 36 -15.03 -12.15 -2.08
CA LYS A 36 -16.36 -11.52 -2.23
C LYS A 36 -16.86 -11.46 -3.67
N HIS A 37 -16.09 -11.94 -4.65
CA HIS A 37 -16.41 -11.86 -6.08
C HIS A 37 -16.79 -10.45 -6.54
N LEU A 38 -16.12 -9.42 -6.00
CA LEU A 38 -16.41 -8.04 -6.36
C LEU A 38 -15.79 -7.69 -7.70
N GLU A 39 -16.56 -7.02 -8.55
CA GLU A 39 -16.15 -6.58 -9.89
C GLU A 39 -16.59 -5.12 -10.14
N GLY A 40 -16.01 -4.49 -11.17
CA GLY A 40 -16.39 -3.15 -11.61
C GLY A 40 -16.30 -2.09 -10.50
N GLU A 41 -17.34 -1.28 -10.37
CA GLU A 41 -17.40 -0.19 -9.38
C GLU A 41 -17.32 -0.70 -7.94
N ALA A 42 -17.91 -1.86 -7.64
CA ALA A 42 -17.85 -2.46 -6.31
C ALA A 42 -16.41 -2.85 -5.92
N ALA A 43 -15.62 -3.35 -6.89
CA ALA A 43 -14.22 -3.66 -6.70
C ALA A 43 -13.36 -2.40 -6.44
N ILE A 44 -13.68 -1.29 -7.11
CA ILE A 44 -12.98 -0.01 -6.95
C ILE A 44 -13.29 0.61 -5.58
N ASN A 45 -14.57 0.66 -5.21
CA ASN A 45 -15.00 1.20 -3.91
C ASN A 45 -14.39 0.40 -2.76
N HIS A 46 -14.39 -0.92 -2.84
CA HIS A 46 -13.80 -1.79 -1.84
C HIS A 46 -12.29 -1.54 -1.67
N TYR A 47 -11.54 -1.50 -2.78
CA TYR A 47 -10.11 -1.19 -2.75
C TYR A 47 -9.83 0.18 -2.11
N ASN A 48 -10.60 1.19 -2.49
CA ASN A 48 -10.45 2.55 -1.98
C ASN A 48 -10.74 2.67 -0.48
N GLU A 49 -11.71 1.90 0.03
CA GLU A 49 -11.99 1.81 1.47
C GLU A 49 -10.81 1.22 2.25
N TRP A 50 -10.18 0.16 1.71
CA TRP A 50 -8.99 -0.44 2.30
C TRP A 50 -7.80 0.52 2.32
N MET A 51 -7.51 1.19 1.20
CA MET A 51 -6.43 2.17 1.11
C MET A 51 -6.64 3.32 2.10
N LYS A 52 -7.87 3.85 2.19
CA LYS A 52 -8.21 4.90 3.14
C LYS A 52 -8.08 4.43 4.60
N ALA A 53 -8.55 3.23 4.92
CA ALA A 53 -8.43 2.67 6.27
C ALA A 53 -6.96 2.47 6.69
N ALA A 54 -6.06 2.21 5.73
CA ALA A 54 -4.62 2.06 5.96
C ALA A 54 -3.85 3.39 5.97
N GLY A 55 -4.48 4.53 5.66
CA GLY A 55 -3.82 5.81 5.46
C GLY A 55 -2.95 5.86 4.20
N MET A 56 -3.37 5.16 3.15
CA MET A 56 -2.72 5.03 1.85
C MET A 56 -3.56 5.71 0.77
N GLU A 57 -4.14 6.88 1.04
CA GLU A 57 -5.03 7.58 0.10
C GLU A 57 -4.34 7.91 -1.23
N HIS A 58 -3.01 7.99 -1.28
CA HIS A 58 -2.24 8.18 -2.51
C HIS A 58 -2.32 7.00 -3.48
N LEU A 59 -2.77 5.83 -3.03
CA LEU A 59 -2.93 4.62 -3.85
C LEU A 59 -4.35 4.41 -4.35
N MET A 60 -5.32 5.25 -3.97
CA MET A 60 -6.73 5.13 -4.40
C MET A 60 -6.89 5.30 -5.91
N THR A 61 -7.88 4.61 -6.50
CA THR A 61 -8.19 4.66 -7.95
C THR A 61 -9.59 5.22 -8.21
N LYS A 62 -9.82 5.66 -9.45
CA LYS A 62 -11.14 6.06 -9.96
C LYS A 62 -11.82 4.93 -10.69
#